data_AF-A0A4R0MY55-F1
#
_entry.id   AF-A0A4R0MY55-F1
#
_cell.length_a   1.000
_cell.length_b   1.000
_cell.length_c   1.000
_cell.angle_alpha   90.00
_cell.angle_beta   90.00
_cell.angle_gamma   90.00
#
_symmetry.space_group_name_H-M   'P 1'
#
loop_
_entity.id
_entity.type
_entity.pdbx_description
1 polymer ?
#
loop_
_entity_poly.entity_id
_entity_poly.type
_entity_poly.pdbx_seq_one_letter_code
_entity_poly.pdbx_strand_id
1 'polypeptide(L)'
;MKFKILFFLVLICNSLFAQTSGTGCNIGSSIYTEYLGMAPYYGNVNNMVRVYKNSGNSIDINSNSSNRYQCGKINVYPQGSYYDNSIPPYGANVTIPAQNEIISQGADNSCVTSPSLAAAGNGNVNNNGKYATFTYNNPTYCNVSLDDYIPFLILFMTGLGFYHINKRKPNISPVN
;
A
#
# COMPACT_ATOMS: atom_id res chain seq x y z
N MET A 1 16.40 -18.79 -23.39
CA MET A 1 16.09 -18.94 -21.94
C MET A 1 16.59 -17.77 -21.09
N LYS A 2 17.78 -17.22 -21.32
CA LYS A 2 18.39 -16.14 -20.49
C LYS A 2 17.62 -14.82 -20.43
N PHE A 3 16.83 -14.47 -21.47
CA PHE A 3 16.02 -13.24 -21.50
C PHE A 3 14.76 -13.27 -20.62
N LYS A 4 14.24 -14.46 -20.26
CA LYS A 4 13.02 -14.55 -19.42
C LYS A 4 13.29 -14.19 -17.95
N ILE A 5 14.52 -14.41 -17.47
CA ILE A 5 14.92 -14.12 -16.09
C ILE A 5 15.10 -12.61 -15.87
N LEU A 6 15.65 -11.88 -16.86
CA LEU A 6 15.82 -10.43 -16.78
C LEU A 6 14.48 -9.69 -16.74
N PHE A 7 13.49 -10.14 -17.51
CA PHE A 7 12.14 -9.57 -17.51
C PHE A 7 11.42 -9.77 -16.17
N PHE A 8 11.64 -10.93 -15.52
CA PHE A 8 11.08 -11.21 -14.20
C PHE A 8 11.74 -10.38 -13.09
N LEU A 9 13.06 -10.13 -13.17
CA LEU A 9 13.80 -9.31 -12.20
C LEU A 9 13.41 -7.83 -12.25
N VAL A 10 13.14 -7.30 -13.44
CA VAL A 10 12.72 -5.90 -13.62
C VAL A 10 11.30 -5.64 -13.10
N LEU A 11 10.41 -6.65 -13.13
CA LEU A 11 9.04 -6.53 -12.60
C LEU A 11 8.97 -6.54 -11.07
N ILE A 12 9.99 -7.06 -10.38
CA ILE A 12 9.98 -7.22 -8.91
C ILE A 12 10.48 -5.96 -8.17
N CYS A 13 11.18 -5.03 -8.84
CA CYS A 13 11.84 -3.90 -8.16
C CYS A 13 11.01 -2.60 -8.03
N ASN A 14 9.89 -2.41 -8.75
CA ASN A 14 9.33 -1.07 -8.98
C ASN A 14 8.01 -0.74 -8.24
N SER A 15 7.77 -1.28 -7.04
CA SER A 15 6.46 -1.05 -6.37
C SER A 15 6.52 -0.68 -4.89
N LEU A 16 7.68 -0.28 -4.36
CA LEU A 16 7.81 -0.08 -2.92
C LEU A 16 7.07 1.16 -2.39
N PHE A 17 6.72 2.14 -3.23
CA PHE A 17 6.17 3.43 -2.76
C PHE A 17 5.00 3.99 -3.57
N ALA A 18 4.32 3.19 -4.40
CA ALA A 18 3.10 3.64 -5.05
C ALA A 18 1.99 3.88 -4.02
N GLN A 19 1.21 4.95 -4.23
CA GLN A 19 0.02 5.20 -3.42
C GLN A 19 -0.90 3.99 -3.47
N THR A 20 -1.24 3.47 -2.30
CA THR A 20 -2.02 2.25 -2.17
C THR A 20 -3.29 2.57 -1.39
N SER A 21 -4.41 2.00 -1.83
CA SER A 21 -5.69 2.08 -1.13
C SER A 21 -6.15 0.68 -0.78
N GLY A 22 -6.90 0.56 0.31
CA GLY A 22 -7.32 -0.73 0.80
C GLY A 22 -8.42 -0.65 1.83
N THR A 23 -8.83 -1.84 2.29
CA THR A 23 -9.79 -1.99 3.37
C THR A 23 -9.27 -3.00 4.38
N GLY A 24 -9.63 -2.84 5.63
CA GLY A 24 -9.11 -3.69 6.69
C GLY A 24 -9.85 -3.53 8.01
N CYS A 25 -9.33 -4.20 9.04
CA CYS A 25 -9.82 -4.06 10.40
C CYS A 25 -8.87 -3.17 11.21
N ASN A 26 -9.31 -1.96 11.55
CA ASN A 26 -8.56 -1.05 12.40
C ASN A 26 -8.69 -1.49 13.87
N ILE A 27 -7.56 -1.85 14.45
CA ILE A 27 -7.45 -2.26 15.85
C ILE A 27 -6.26 -1.53 16.47
N GLY A 28 -6.55 -0.52 17.29
CA GLY A 28 -5.54 0.25 18.01
C GLY A 28 -4.60 1.01 17.06
N SER A 29 -3.36 0.55 16.95
CA SER A 29 -2.28 1.21 16.20
C SER A 29 -2.04 0.64 14.80
N SER A 30 -2.84 -0.33 14.34
CA SER A 30 -2.62 -0.97 13.04
C SER A 30 -3.94 -1.37 12.37
N ILE A 31 -3.91 -1.48 11.03
CA ILE A 31 -5.00 -2.02 10.22
C ILE A 31 -4.62 -3.39 9.67
N TYR A 32 -5.35 -4.43 10.05
CA TYR A 32 -5.18 -5.79 9.54
C TYR A 32 -5.88 -5.93 8.19
N THR A 33 -5.19 -6.48 7.19
CA THR A 33 -5.63 -6.44 5.79
C THR A 33 -5.90 -7.82 5.18
N GLU A 34 -5.40 -8.90 5.80
CA GLU A 34 -5.65 -10.27 5.33
C GLU A 34 -7.05 -10.73 5.71
N TYR A 35 -8.00 -10.60 4.79
CA TYR A 35 -9.40 -10.95 4.98
C TYR A 35 -9.62 -12.48 4.95
N LEU A 36 -10.32 -13.01 5.95
CA LEU A 36 -10.64 -14.43 6.08
C LEU A 36 -12.08 -14.77 5.69
N GLY A 37 -13.00 -13.80 5.74
CA GLY A 37 -14.42 -14.01 5.47
C GLY A 37 -15.34 -13.28 6.45
N MET A 38 -16.63 -13.61 6.43
CA MET A 38 -17.60 -13.17 7.44
C MET A 38 -17.97 -14.35 8.34
N ALA A 39 -18.14 -14.11 9.63
CA ALA A 39 -18.55 -15.12 10.59
C ALA A 39 -19.52 -14.53 11.64
N PRO A 40 -20.35 -15.39 12.28
CA PRO A 40 -21.14 -15.01 13.44
C PRO A 40 -20.24 -14.47 14.55
N TYR A 41 -20.61 -13.34 15.14
CA TYR A 41 -19.89 -12.74 16.26
C TYR A 41 -20.25 -13.47 17.55
N TYR A 42 -19.28 -14.15 18.18
CA TYR A 42 -19.50 -15.00 19.36
C TYR A 42 -20.64 -16.01 19.17
N GLY A 43 -20.74 -16.61 17.99
CA GLY A 43 -21.76 -17.61 17.66
C GLY A 43 -23.15 -17.03 17.37
N ASN A 44 -23.35 -15.71 17.44
CA ASN A 44 -24.62 -15.07 17.11
C ASN A 44 -24.78 -14.88 15.59
N VAL A 45 -25.59 -15.74 14.95
CA VAL A 45 -25.83 -15.73 13.50
C VAL A 45 -26.53 -14.47 12.98
N ASN A 46 -27.19 -13.71 13.85
CA ASN A 46 -27.83 -12.45 13.48
C ASN A 46 -26.84 -11.27 13.48
N ASN A 47 -25.63 -11.48 14.01
CA ASN A 47 -24.58 -10.46 14.05
C ASN A 47 -23.34 -10.99 13.34
N MET A 48 -23.23 -10.69 12.04
CA MET A 48 -22.12 -11.13 11.22
C MET A 48 -21.05 -10.05 11.16
N VAL A 49 -19.80 -10.41 11.45
CA VAL A 49 -18.65 -9.50 11.42
C VAL A 49 -17.62 -9.94 10.38
N ARG A 50 -16.86 -8.97 9.86
CA ARG A 50 -15.72 -9.26 8.98
C ARG A 50 -14.55 -9.77 9.81
N VAL A 51 -13.96 -10.89 9.39
CA VAL A 51 -12.87 -11.54 10.09
C VAL A 51 -11.58 -11.34 9.31
N TYR A 52 -10.55 -10.86 9.99
CA TYR A 52 -9.20 -10.69 9.46
C TYR A 52 -8.22 -11.55 10.22
N LYS A 53 -7.12 -11.95 9.56
CA LYS A 53 -6.10 -12.77 10.19
C LYS A 53 -5.24 -11.96 11.14
N ASN A 54 -5.17 -12.37 12.40
CA ASN A 54 -4.38 -11.66 13.42
C ASN A 54 -2.86 -11.82 13.25
N SER A 55 -2.40 -12.92 12.64
CA SER A 55 -0.99 -13.16 12.28
C SER A 55 -0.67 -12.82 10.83
N GLY A 56 -1.62 -12.21 10.12
CA GLY A 56 -1.49 -11.83 8.72
C GLY A 56 -0.88 -10.45 8.54
N ASN A 57 -0.97 -9.94 7.32
CA ASN A 57 -0.47 -8.61 6.98
C ASN A 57 -1.25 -7.51 7.74
N SER A 58 -0.50 -6.63 8.40
CA SER A 58 -1.00 -5.41 9.02
C SER A 58 -0.21 -4.20 8.56
N ILE A 59 -0.87 -3.05 8.51
CA ILE A 59 -0.25 -1.76 8.20
C ILE A 59 -0.33 -0.89 9.45
N ASP A 60 0.81 -0.37 9.90
CA ASP A 60 0.85 0.47 11.08
C ASP A 60 0.28 1.86 10.83
N ILE A 61 -0.29 2.44 11.88
CA ILE A 61 -0.82 3.79 11.92
C ILE A 61 0.22 4.68 12.60
N ASN A 62 0.67 5.71 11.89
CA ASN A 62 1.40 6.81 12.49
C ASN A 62 0.39 7.85 12.98
N SER A 63 0.16 7.90 14.29
CA SER A 63 -0.77 8.83 14.92
C SER A 63 -0.11 10.05 15.56
N ASN A 64 1.19 10.25 15.33
CA ASN A 64 1.98 11.30 15.97
C ASN A 64 2.55 12.26 14.93
N SER A 65 2.05 13.50 14.92
CA SER A 65 2.53 14.55 14.03
C SER A 65 4.03 14.85 14.20
N SER A 66 4.61 14.66 15.39
CA SER A 66 6.04 14.87 15.63
C SER A 66 6.94 13.92 14.83
N ASN A 67 6.41 12.75 14.45
CA ASN A 67 7.12 11.79 13.60
C ASN A 67 7.07 12.17 12.11
N ARG A 68 6.36 13.25 11.75
CA ARG A 68 6.10 13.70 10.38
C ARG A 68 5.43 12.60 9.57
N TYR A 69 5.30 12.81 8.25
CA TYR A 69 4.75 11.79 7.35
C TYR A 69 5.71 10.59 7.29
N GLN A 70 5.20 9.38 7.48
CA GLN A 70 5.96 8.13 7.36
C GLN A 70 5.44 7.30 6.18
N CYS A 71 6.28 7.11 5.16
CA CYS A 71 6.00 6.16 4.08
C CYS A 71 5.96 4.72 4.63
N GLY A 72 5.08 3.89 4.06
CA GLY A 72 4.80 2.53 4.50
C GLY A 72 3.79 2.45 5.66
N LYS A 73 3.29 3.58 6.16
CA LYS A 73 2.31 3.66 7.25
C LYS A 73 1.10 4.50 6.84
N ILE A 74 -0.01 4.26 7.54
CA ILE A 74 -1.21 5.09 7.45
C ILE A 74 -1.04 6.27 8.42
N ASN A 75 -0.97 7.49 7.91
CA ASN A 75 -0.72 8.71 8.67
C ASN A 75 -2.06 9.35 9.09
N VAL A 76 -2.31 9.41 10.40
CA VAL A 76 -3.55 9.95 10.98
C VAL A 76 -3.22 10.81 12.19
N TYR A 77 -2.97 12.10 11.96
CA TYR A 77 -2.62 13.02 13.03
C TYR A 77 -3.09 14.45 12.72
N PRO A 78 -3.39 15.27 13.74
CA PRO A 78 -3.73 16.67 13.56
C PRO A 78 -2.53 17.48 13.07
N GLN A 79 -2.76 18.71 12.62
CA GLN A 79 -1.68 19.62 12.24
C GLN A 79 -0.74 19.86 13.44
N GLY A 80 0.56 19.94 13.16
CA GLY A 80 1.59 20.25 14.14
C GLY A 80 2.65 21.20 13.57
N SER A 81 3.76 21.36 14.28
CA SER A 81 4.90 22.15 13.83
C SER A 81 6.18 21.74 14.55
N TYR A 82 7.34 22.03 13.95
CA TYR A 82 8.63 21.92 14.61
C TYR A 82 9.50 23.15 14.30
N TYR A 83 10.38 23.51 15.23
CA TYR A 83 11.35 24.58 14.98
C TYR A 83 12.54 24.04 14.19
N ASP A 84 12.86 24.70 13.08
CA ASP A 84 14.02 24.37 12.25
C ASP A 84 15.05 25.50 12.33
N ASN A 85 16.13 25.24 13.07
CA ASN A 85 17.26 26.17 13.24
C ASN A 85 18.03 26.42 11.94
N SER A 86 17.87 25.58 10.91
CA SER A 86 18.64 25.67 9.67
C SER A 86 18.10 26.74 8.71
N ILE A 87 16.88 27.25 8.94
CA ILE A 87 16.24 28.26 8.08
C ILE A 87 16.78 29.65 8.45
N PRO A 88 17.54 30.35 7.57
CA PRO A 88 18.07 31.67 7.90
C PRO A 88 16.98 32.74 7.98
N PRO A 89 17.18 33.85 8.74
CA PRO A 89 18.39 34.20 9.50
C PRO A 89 18.46 33.66 10.94
N TYR A 90 17.36 33.21 11.55
CA TYR A 90 17.33 32.81 12.98
C TYR A 90 16.64 31.45 13.26
N GLY A 91 16.31 30.69 12.22
CA GLY A 91 15.41 29.55 12.29
C GLY A 91 13.95 29.96 12.04
N ALA A 92 13.09 28.98 11.78
CA ALA A 92 11.66 29.19 11.62
C ALA A 92 10.86 27.98 12.10
N ASN A 93 9.60 28.22 12.52
CA ASN A 93 8.65 27.15 12.75
C ASN A 93 8.14 26.60 11.41
N VAL A 94 8.44 25.33 11.15
CA VAL A 94 7.96 24.60 9.98
C VAL A 94 6.66 23.89 10.34
N THR A 95 5.63 24.13 9.55
CA THR A 95 4.31 23.50 9.74
C THR A 95 4.35 22.05 9.26
N ILE A 96 3.79 21.15 10.07
CA ILE A 96 3.51 19.76 9.69
C ILE A 96 2.01 19.69 9.36
N PRO A 97 1.62 19.47 8.10
CA PRO A 97 0.21 19.43 7.71
C PRO A 97 -0.49 18.23 8.35
N ALA A 98 -1.75 18.42 8.74
CA ALA A 98 -2.60 17.31 9.22
C ALA A 98 -2.69 16.21 8.16
N GLN A 99 -2.73 14.96 8.60
CA GLN A 99 -2.95 13.81 7.73
C GLN A 99 -4.18 13.04 8.21
N ASN A 100 -5.01 12.61 7.26
CA ASN A 100 -6.15 11.75 7.52
C ASN A 100 -6.26 10.69 6.43
N GLU A 101 -5.45 9.64 6.58
CA GLU A 101 -5.35 8.57 5.60
C GLU A 101 -6.36 7.42 5.85
N ILE A 102 -7.14 7.49 6.94
CA ILE A 102 -8.34 6.67 7.11
C ILE A 102 -9.54 7.45 6.57
N ILE A 103 -10.06 6.98 5.44
CA ILE A 103 -11.10 7.67 4.68
C ILE A 103 -12.48 7.45 5.31
N SER A 104 -12.76 6.23 5.76
CA SER A 104 -14.01 5.88 6.41
C SER A 104 -13.81 4.78 7.43
N GLN A 105 -14.68 4.77 8.44
CA GLN A 105 -14.76 3.71 9.44
C GLN A 105 -16.21 3.32 9.69
N GLY A 106 -16.44 2.03 9.87
CA GLY A 106 -17.71 1.49 10.33
C GLY A 106 -17.91 1.65 11.83
N ALA A 107 -19.01 1.09 12.33
CA ALA A 107 -19.32 1.03 13.75
C ALA A 107 -18.26 0.23 14.54
N ASP A 108 -18.23 0.44 15.86
CA ASP A 108 -17.48 -0.43 16.77
C ASP A 108 -17.85 -1.89 16.56
N ASN A 109 -16.87 -2.79 16.66
CA ASN A 109 -17.04 -4.24 16.49
C ASN A 109 -17.52 -4.66 15.09
N SER A 110 -17.44 -3.79 14.08
CA SER A 110 -17.78 -4.16 12.68
C SER A 110 -16.76 -5.12 12.05
N CYS A 111 -15.62 -5.35 12.70
CA CYS A 111 -14.66 -6.37 12.33
C CYS A 111 -13.94 -6.94 13.55
N VAL A 112 -13.31 -8.09 13.35
CA VAL A 112 -12.53 -8.80 14.37
C VAL A 112 -11.25 -9.39 13.75
N THR A 113 -10.25 -9.65 14.60
CA THR A 113 -9.10 -10.47 14.20
C THR A 113 -9.08 -11.84 14.88
N SER A 114 -8.68 -12.84 14.13
CA SER A 114 -8.70 -14.26 14.52
C SER A 114 -7.62 -15.04 13.76
N PRO A 115 -7.07 -16.14 14.29
CA PRO A 115 -6.15 -16.99 13.54
C PRO A 115 -6.80 -17.71 12.35
N SER A 116 -8.12 -17.92 12.40
CA SER A 116 -8.89 -18.56 11.33
C SER A 116 -10.35 -18.12 11.34
N LEU A 117 -11.07 -18.38 10.24
CA LEU A 117 -12.49 -18.02 10.12
C LEU A 117 -13.38 -18.74 11.16
N ALA A 118 -13.10 -20.01 11.45
CA ALA A 118 -13.88 -20.81 12.39
C ALA A 118 -13.81 -20.30 13.84
N ALA A 119 -12.66 -19.76 14.25
CA ALA A 119 -12.45 -19.27 15.62
C ALA A 119 -13.33 -18.05 15.96
N ALA A 120 -13.64 -17.19 14.98
CA ALA A 120 -14.55 -16.06 15.19
C ALA A 120 -15.99 -16.52 15.54
N GLY A 121 -16.46 -17.62 14.93
CA GLY A 121 -17.78 -18.20 15.20
C GLY A 121 -17.89 -18.92 16.55
N ASN A 122 -16.77 -19.37 17.11
CA ASN A 122 -16.72 -20.08 18.40
C ASN A 122 -16.35 -19.15 19.59
N GLY A 123 -16.38 -17.83 19.39
CA GLY A 123 -16.02 -16.85 20.42
C GLY A 123 -14.52 -16.71 20.69
N ASN A 124 -13.66 -17.42 19.97
CA ASN A 124 -12.20 -17.26 20.01
C ASN A 124 -11.78 -16.08 19.12
N VAL A 125 -12.25 -14.89 19.48
CA VAL A 125 -11.86 -13.61 18.88
C VAL A 125 -10.71 -13.03 19.69
N ASN A 126 -9.62 -12.64 19.02
CA ASN A 126 -8.47 -12.07 19.72
C ASN A 126 -8.66 -10.59 20.00
N ASN A 127 -9.11 -9.83 18.99
CA ASN A 127 -9.34 -8.39 19.14
C ASN A 127 -10.50 -7.92 18.27
N ASN A 128 -11.16 -6.89 18.77
CA ASN A 128 -12.30 -6.24 18.14
C ASN A 128 -11.88 -4.89 17.54
N GLY A 129 -12.47 -4.53 16.40
CA GLY A 129 -12.09 -3.32 15.67
C GLY A 129 -13.20 -2.69 14.87
N LYS A 130 -12.82 -1.64 14.14
CA LYS A 130 -13.66 -0.96 13.16
C LYS A 130 -13.22 -1.35 11.76
N TYR A 131 -14.14 -1.80 10.93
CA TYR A 131 -13.86 -1.91 9.50
C TYR A 131 -13.50 -0.52 8.97
N ALA A 132 -12.40 -0.42 8.24
CA ALA A 132 -11.90 0.86 7.76
C ALA A 132 -11.49 0.76 6.30
N THR A 133 -11.70 1.87 5.57
CA THR A 133 -11.09 2.10 4.26
C THR A 133 -9.97 3.11 4.41
N PHE A 134 -8.83 2.88 3.78
CA PHE A 134 -7.65 3.70 3.97
C PHE A 134 -6.87 3.88 2.66
N THR A 135 -6.01 4.89 2.67
CA THR A 135 -4.92 5.08 1.71
C THR A 135 -3.60 5.16 2.47
N TYR A 136 -2.46 4.93 1.81
CA TYR A 136 -1.15 5.24 2.35
C TYR A 136 -0.15 5.42 1.21
N ASN A 137 1.07 5.88 1.51
CA ASN A 137 2.09 6.25 0.52
C ASN A 137 1.65 7.39 -0.40
N ASN A 138 1.16 8.49 0.18
CA ASN A 138 0.82 9.69 -0.56
C ASN A 138 2.03 10.20 -1.35
N PRO A 139 1.91 10.36 -2.69
CA PRO A 139 3.04 10.68 -3.58
C PRO A 139 3.57 12.10 -3.38
N THR A 140 2.84 12.99 -2.68
CA THR A 140 3.35 14.29 -2.28
C THR A 140 4.47 14.19 -1.25
N TYR A 141 4.46 13.13 -0.43
CA TYR A 141 5.43 12.94 0.66
C TYR A 141 6.38 11.75 0.42
N CYS A 142 5.89 10.71 -0.25
CA CYS A 142 6.71 9.58 -0.66
C CYS A 142 7.26 9.84 -2.06
N ASN A 143 8.58 9.94 -2.16
CA ASN A 143 9.26 9.96 -3.45
C ASN A 143 9.00 8.64 -4.17
N VAL A 144 8.07 8.64 -5.12
CA VAL A 144 8.07 7.69 -6.22
C VAL A 144 9.14 8.15 -7.20
N SER A 145 10.30 7.50 -7.21
CA SER A 145 11.33 7.81 -8.19
C SER A 145 10.77 7.54 -9.59
N LEU A 146 10.89 8.51 -10.51
CA LEU A 146 10.59 8.32 -11.94
C LEU A 146 11.33 7.12 -12.57
N ASP A 147 12.36 6.61 -11.88
CA ASP A 147 13.07 5.37 -12.19
C ASP A 147 12.12 4.16 -12.32
N ASP A 148 10.97 4.15 -11.62
CA ASP A 148 9.97 3.08 -11.69
C ASP A 148 9.34 2.90 -13.09
N TYR A 149 9.42 3.92 -13.96
CA TYR A 149 8.87 3.90 -15.33
C TYR A 149 9.93 3.70 -16.43
N ILE A 150 11.21 3.84 -16.10
CA ILE A 150 12.32 3.68 -17.05
C ILE A 150 12.32 2.28 -17.68
N PRO A 151 12.04 1.18 -16.95
CA PRO A 151 12.02 -0.14 -17.57
C PRO A 151 10.87 -0.32 -18.57
N PHE A 152 9.71 0.30 -18.32
CA PHE A 152 8.59 0.27 -19.26
C PHE A 152 8.88 1.07 -20.53
N LEU A 153 9.55 2.22 -20.40
CA LEU A 153 10.02 3.02 -21.53
C LEU A 153 11.06 2.25 -22.38
N ILE A 154 12.03 1.60 -21.74
CA ILE A 154 13.02 0.77 -22.45
C ILE A 154 12.33 -0.40 -23.17
N LEU A 155 11.34 -1.05 -22.53
CA LEU A 155 10.58 -2.14 -23.14
C LEU A 155 9.79 -1.67 -24.37
N PHE A 156 9.13 -0.52 -24.27
CA PHE A 156 8.38 0.07 -25.37
C PHE A 156 9.29 0.42 -26.56
N MET A 157 10.42 1.07 -26.29
CA MET A 157 11.39 1.46 -27.32
C MET A 157 12.06 0.24 -27.99
N THR A 158 12.42 -0.79 -27.22
CA THR A 158 12.99 -2.03 -27.77
C THR A 158 11.97 -2.83 -28.58
N GLY A 159 10.71 -2.88 -28.14
CA GLY A 159 9.61 -3.50 -28.88
C GLY A 159 9.35 -2.84 -30.24
N LEU A 160 9.30 -1.51 -30.27
CA LEU A 160 9.17 -0.74 -31.52
C LEU A 160 10.38 -0.94 -32.45
N GLY A 161 11.59 -0.93 -31.91
CA GLY A 161 12.82 -1.19 -32.68
C GLY A 161 12.80 -2.56 -33.36
N PHE A 162 12.42 -3.62 -32.63
CA PHE A 162 12.32 -4.97 -33.18
C PHE A 162 11.24 -5.10 -34.25
N TYR A 163 10.08 -4.44 -34.07
CA TYR A 163 9.02 -4.40 -35.06
C TYR A 163 9.46 -3.74 -36.37
N HIS A 164 10.20 -2.63 -36.29
CA HIS A 164 10.70 -1.94 -37.48
C HIS A 164 11.79 -2.73 -38.22
N ILE A 165 12.66 -3.46 -37.51
CA ILE A 165 13.68 -4.32 -38.12
C ILE A 165 13.05 -5.49 -38.86
N ASN A 166 12.03 -6.15 -38.29
CA ASN A 166 11.35 -7.27 -38.95
C ASN A 166 10.54 -6.88 -40.19
N LYS A 167 10.09 -5.62 -40.29
CA LYS A 167 9.45 -5.11 -41.52
C LYS A 167 10.45 -4.83 -42.64
N ARG A 168 11.72 -4.63 -42.33
CA ARG A 168 12.80 -4.48 -43.31
C ARG A 168 13.43 -5.84 -43.58
N LYS A 169 12.71 -6.76 -44.26
CA LYS A 169 13.38 -7.89 -44.91
C LYS A 169 14.37 -7.30 -45.94
N PRO A 170 15.66 -7.67 -45.91
CA PRO A 170 16.56 -7.29 -47.00
C PRO A 170 16.05 -7.95 -48.29
N ASN A 171 15.85 -7.15 -49.34
CA ASN A 171 15.69 -7.66 -50.71
C ASN A 171 17.00 -8.34 -51.09
N ILE A 172 17.09 -9.65 -50.86
CA ILE A 172 18.16 -10.46 -51.41
C ILE A 172 17.74 -10.76 -52.85
N SER A 173 18.24 -9.98 -53.81
CA SER A 173 18.16 -10.36 -55.23
C SER A 173 18.91 -11.69 -55.42
N PRO A 174 18.34 -12.68 -56.11
CA PRO A 174 19.08 -13.87 -56.49
C PRO A 174 20.15 -13.46 -57.51
N VAL A 175 21.42 -13.67 -57.15
CA VAL A 175 22.53 -13.62 -58.10
C VAL A 175 22.58 -14.97 -58.81
N ASN A 176 22.35 -14.96 -60.12
CA ASN A 176 22.67 -16.07 -61.03
C ASN A 176 24.19 -16.18 -61.22
#